data_AF-A0A085VQ19-F1
#
_entry.id   AF-A0A085VQ19-F1
#
_cell.length_a   1.000
_cell.length_b   1.000
_cell.length_c   1.000
_cell.angle_alpha   90.00
_cell.angle_beta   90.00
_cell.angle_gamma   90.00
#
_symmetry.space_group_name_H-M   'P 1'
#
loop_
_entity.id
_entity.type
_entity.pdbx_description
1 polymer ?
#
loop_
_entity_poly.entity_id
_entity_poly.type
_entity_poly.pdbx_seq_one_letter_code
_entity_poly.pdbx_strand_id
1 'polypeptide(L)'
;MLDEKSPPQQEKTAPGHVSLVLQELRQATAENHRGLERRLPFTSPELDLSVYTRLIKAYYGFYIPLEKVLDRFEGGHVTSSDRYKASALEDDLLALGMTTDEIQMLAQCPDLPDIQTHAQLMGVLYVIEGATLGGQVLRRIARDKLAIDEATGGKFLDVYGSATGRMWKAYLAQLAQVVAPAERHQVVSSALGIFVCFERWLEHSGVLLLKADCPVI
;
A
#
# COMPACT_ATOMS: atom_id res chain seq x y z
N MET A 1 -5.12 -60.38 16.53
CA MET A 1 -5.52 -59.61 15.35
C MET A 1 -5.45 -58.16 15.77
N LEU A 2 -4.29 -57.52 15.52
CA LEU A 2 -3.95 -56.18 15.99
C LEU A 2 -4.32 -55.22 14.86
N ASP A 3 -5.29 -54.34 15.09
CA ASP A 3 -5.62 -53.24 14.18
C ASP A 3 -4.77 -52.01 14.56
N GLU A 4 -3.67 -51.80 13.82
CA GLU A 4 -2.95 -50.52 13.80
C GLU A 4 -3.79 -49.50 13.00
N LYS A 5 -4.46 -48.58 13.71
CA LYS A 5 -4.91 -47.32 13.10
C LYS A 5 -3.78 -46.31 13.20
N SER A 6 -3.05 -46.14 12.10
CA SER A 6 -2.15 -44.99 11.89
C SER A 6 -2.93 -43.68 12.04
N PRO A 7 -2.40 -42.69 12.79
CA PRO A 7 -3.03 -41.38 12.89
C PRO A 7 -2.92 -40.63 11.55
N PRO A 8 -3.86 -39.70 11.25
CA PRO A 8 -3.81 -38.92 10.02
C PRO A 8 -2.54 -38.08 10.00
N GLN A 9 -1.76 -38.27 8.95
CA GLN A 9 -0.58 -37.45 8.67
C GLN A 9 -1.05 -36.01 8.48
N GLN A 10 -0.73 -35.15 9.45
CA GLN A 10 -0.76 -33.70 9.25
C GLN A 10 0.16 -33.38 8.08
N GLU A 11 -0.43 -32.93 6.97
CA GLU A 11 0.30 -32.32 5.86
C GLU A 11 1.08 -31.12 6.41
N LYS A 12 2.37 -31.35 6.64
CA LYS A 12 3.35 -30.30 6.87
C LYS A 12 3.36 -29.44 5.61
N THR A 13 2.82 -28.24 5.68
CA THR A 13 2.98 -27.22 4.65
C THR A 13 4.47 -27.00 4.42
N ALA A 14 4.94 -27.30 3.20
CA ALA A 14 6.34 -27.13 2.83
C ALA A 14 6.77 -25.66 2.96
N PRO A 15 7.98 -25.35 3.45
CA PRO A 15 8.45 -23.98 3.51
C PRO A 15 8.81 -23.47 2.10
N GLY A 16 8.30 -22.29 1.76
CA GLY A 16 8.96 -21.38 0.81
C GLY A 16 8.50 -21.36 -0.65
N HIS A 17 7.39 -22.01 -1.04
CA HIS A 17 6.90 -21.87 -2.41
C HIS A 17 6.14 -20.54 -2.59
N VAL A 18 6.73 -19.61 -3.34
CA VAL A 18 6.07 -18.36 -3.76
C VAL A 18 4.91 -18.73 -4.68
N SER A 19 3.67 -18.36 -4.33
CA SER A 19 2.50 -18.67 -5.17
C SER A 19 2.66 -18.06 -6.57
N LEU A 20 2.09 -18.72 -7.59
CA LEU A 20 2.19 -18.26 -8.98
C LEU A 20 1.63 -16.83 -9.13
N VAL A 21 0.50 -16.53 -8.50
CA VAL A 21 -0.09 -15.18 -8.51
C VAL A 21 0.84 -14.11 -7.92
N LEU A 22 1.61 -14.44 -6.87
CA LEU A 22 2.57 -13.51 -6.27
C LEU A 22 3.77 -13.28 -7.21
N GLN A 23 4.20 -14.30 -7.95
CA GLN A 23 5.24 -14.16 -8.97
C GLN A 23 4.77 -13.26 -10.10
N GLU A 24 3.56 -13.50 -10.63
CA GLU A 24 2.93 -12.69 -11.68
C GLU A 24 2.76 -11.23 -11.24
N LEU A 25 2.29 -10.98 -10.02
CA LEU A 25 2.18 -9.64 -9.43
C LEU A 25 3.51 -8.92 -9.37
N ARG A 26 4.54 -9.56 -8.80
CA ARG A 26 5.88 -8.97 -8.68
C ARG A 26 6.48 -8.64 -10.03
N GLN A 27 6.35 -9.55 -11.00
CA GLN A 27 6.86 -9.33 -12.34
C GLN A 27 6.13 -8.17 -13.03
N ALA A 28 4.80 -8.17 -13.00
CA ALA A 28 3.99 -7.16 -13.69
C ALA A 28 4.15 -5.76 -13.10
N THR A 29 4.26 -5.65 -11.76
CA THR A 29 4.30 -4.35 -11.06
C THR A 29 5.71 -3.81 -10.82
N ALA A 30 6.76 -4.55 -11.20
CA ALA A 30 8.14 -4.19 -10.90
C ALA A 30 8.53 -2.80 -11.41
N GLU A 31 8.20 -2.47 -12.66
CA GLU A 31 8.58 -1.18 -13.24
C GLU A 31 7.74 -0.02 -12.68
N ASN A 32 6.45 -0.24 -12.41
CA ASN A 32 5.62 0.76 -11.73
C ASN A 32 6.18 1.09 -10.35
N HIS A 33 6.55 0.08 -9.56
CA HIS A 33 7.13 0.28 -8.24
C HIS A 33 8.44 1.08 -8.31
N ARG A 34 9.40 0.63 -9.12
CA ARG A 34 10.70 1.32 -9.27
C ARG A 34 10.53 2.72 -9.85
N GLY A 35 9.64 2.87 -10.83
CA GLY A 35 9.34 4.15 -11.47
C GLY A 35 8.81 5.16 -10.48
N LEU A 36 7.83 4.77 -9.67
CA LEU A 36 7.27 5.62 -8.62
C LEU A 36 8.31 5.93 -7.55
N GLU A 37 9.05 4.94 -7.05
CA GLU A 37 10.07 5.11 -6.01
C GLU A 37 11.15 6.14 -6.41
N ARG A 38 11.63 6.09 -7.66
CA ARG A 38 12.61 7.07 -8.18
C ARG A 38 12.08 8.50 -8.21
N ARG A 39 10.76 8.68 -8.28
CA ARG A 39 10.09 9.97 -8.39
C ARG A 39 9.59 10.50 -7.04
N LEU A 40 9.63 9.70 -5.98
CA LEU A 40 9.25 10.16 -4.65
C LEU A 40 10.32 11.12 -4.09
N PRO A 41 9.92 12.19 -3.40
CA PRO A 41 10.86 13.20 -2.90
C PRO A 41 11.75 12.70 -1.75
N PHE A 42 11.47 11.54 -1.15
CA PHE A 42 12.28 10.96 -0.07
C PHE A 42 13.76 10.77 -0.44
N THR A 43 14.04 10.48 -1.71
CA THR A 43 15.40 10.32 -2.24
C THR A 43 16.05 11.64 -2.65
N SER A 44 15.29 12.74 -2.67
CA SER A 44 15.79 14.06 -3.05
C SER A 44 16.68 14.67 -1.95
N PRO A 45 17.74 15.42 -2.33
CA PRO A 45 18.45 16.30 -1.40
C PRO A 45 17.58 17.50 -0.96
N GLU A 46 16.55 17.85 -1.72
CA GLU A 46 15.63 18.96 -1.46
C GLU A 46 14.45 18.55 -0.54
N LEU A 47 14.49 17.36 0.06
CA LEU A 47 13.46 16.94 1.01
C LEU A 47 13.50 17.84 2.24
N ASP A 48 12.45 18.64 2.42
CA ASP A 48 12.18 19.42 3.62
C ASP A 48 10.78 19.11 4.19
N LEU A 49 10.45 19.74 5.32
CA LEU A 49 9.16 19.56 5.98
C LEU A 49 7.98 19.98 5.08
N SER A 50 8.15 21.03 4.26
CA SER A 50 7.09 21.51 3.37
C SER A 50 6.79 20.51 2.26
N VAL A 51 7.83 19.95 1.63
CA VAL A 51 7.73 18.88 0.63
C VAL A 51 7.09 17.64 1.24
N TYR A 52 7.52 17.24 2.43
CA TYR A 52 6.95 16.11 3.16
C TYR A 52 5.45 16.32 3.45
N THR A 53 5.07 17.46 4.01
CA THR A 53 3.66 17.77 4.31
C THR A 53 2.81 17.74 3.05
N ARG A 54 3.29 18.28 1.90
CA ARG A 54 2.55 18.16 0.63
C ARG A 54 2.37 16.70 0.22
N LEU A 55 3.37 15.86 0.40
CA LEU A 55 3.28 14.44 0.09
C LEU A 55 2.25 13.72 0.98
N ILE A 56 2.26 13.97 2.30
CA ILE A 56 1.28 13.38 3.23
C ILE A 56 -0.14 13.85 2.91
N LYS A 57 -0.35 15.11 2.53
CA LYS A 57 -1.64 15.61 2.05
C LYS A 57 -2.13 14.85 0.82
N ALA A 58 -1.23 14.61 -0.15
CA ALA A 58 -1.56 13.84 -1.34
C ALA A 58 -1.87 12.37 -1.01
N TYR A 59 -1.15 11.77 -0.05
CA TYR A 59 -1.44 10.40 0.40
C TYR A 59 -2.81 10.32 1.08
N TYR A 60 -3.13 11.28 1.96
CA TYR A 60 -4.47 11.40 2.57
C TYR A 60 -5.56 11.50 1.50
N GLY A 61 -5.37 12.36 0.50
CA GLY A 61 -6.30 12.53 -0.61
C GLY A 61 -6.51 11.28 -1.46
N PHE A 62 -5.57 10.33 -1.45
CA PHE A 62 -5.72 9.03 -2.13
C PHE A 62 -6.36 7.96 -1.25
N TYR A 63 -5.90 7.83 0.00
CA TYR A 63 -6.34 6.75 0.89
C TYR A 63 -7.79 6.92 1.36
N ILE A 64 -8.24 8.14 1.64
CA ILE A 64 -9.63 8.40 2.06
C ILE A 64 -10.65 7.85 1.06
N PRO A 65 -10.63 8.23 -0.23
CA PRO A 65 -11.59 7.69 -1.18
C PRO A 65 -11.36 6.20 -1.47
N LEU A 66 -10.13 5.69 -1.37
CA LEU A 66 -9.83 4.27 -1.56
C LEU A 66 -10.44 3.38 -0.48
N GLU A 67 -10.34 3.80 0.78
CA GLU A 67 -10.96 3.10 1.90
C GLU A 67 -12.48 3.09 1.75
N LYS A 68 -13.09 4.17 1.25
CA LYS A 68 -14.53 4.16 0.91
C LYS A 68 -14.89 3.18 -0.21
N VAL A 69 -13.99 2.90 -1.17
CA VAL A 69 -14.22 1.85 -2.18
C VAL A 69 -14.18 0.47 -1.52
N LEU A 70 -13.20 0.23 -0.66
CA LEU A 70 -13.04 -1.02 0.09
C LEU A 70 -14.26 -1.29 0.99
N ASP A 71 -14.68 -0.30 1.77
CA ASP A 71 -15.87 -0.36 2.63
C ASP A 71 -17.14 -0.74 1.86
N ARG A 72 -17.34 -0.13 0.68
CA ARG A 72 -18.51 -0.42 -0.17
C ARG A 72 -18.48 -1.86 -0.69
N PHE A 73 -17.32 -2.35 -1.12
CA PHE A 73 -17.19 -3.72 -1.62
C PHE A 73 -17.47 -4.75 -0.53
N GLU A 74 -17.00 -4.49 0.70
CA GLU A 74 -17.20 -5.38 1.85
C GLU A 74 -18.60 -5.26 2.47
N GLY A 75 -19.48 -4.44 1.89
CA GLY A 75 -20.85 -4.26 2.34
C GLY A 75 -20.95 -3.58 3.71
N GLY A 76 -19.94 -2.78 4.10
CA GLY A 76 -19.84 -2.19 5.44
C GLY A 76 -19.56 -3.20 6.56
N HIS A 77 -19.33 -4.48 6.22
CA HIS A 77 -18.85 -5.48 7.16
C HIS A 77 -17.32 -5.44 7.16
N VAL A 78 -16.81 -4.41 7.84
CA VAL A 78 -15.39 -4.12 8.13
C VAL A 78 -14.53 -5.39 8.09
N THR A 79 -13.76 -5.60 7.03
CA THR A 79 -12.49 -6.31 7.23
C THR A 79 -11.65 -5.45 8.15
N SER A 80 -11.05 -6.09 9.17
CA SER A 80 -10.24 -5.49 10.24
C SER A 80 -9.81 -4.05 9.94
N SER A 81 -10.53 -3.07 10.53
CA SER A 81 -10.28 -1.63 10.41
C SER A 81 -8.83 -1.25 10.65
N ASP A 82 -8.09 -2.13 11.31
CA ASP A 82 -6.65 -2.13 11.48
C ASP A 82 -5.88 -1.85 10.18
N ARG A 83 -6.43 -2.19 9.01
CA ARG A 83 -5.78 -1.96 7.69
C ARG A 83 -5.92 -0.53 7.17
N TYR A 84 -6.88 0.23 7.68
CA TYR A 84 -7.17 1.58 7.24
C TYR A 84 -6.11 2.54 7.76
N LYS A 85 -5.63 3.38 6.84
CA LYS A 85 -4.46 4.26 6.99
C LYS A 85 -4.87 5.71 6.97
N ALA A 86 -6.08 6.04 6.51
CA ALA A 86 -6.53 7.41 6.44
C ALA A 86 -6.56 8.12 7.81
N SER A 87 -6.93 7.41 8.88
CA SER A 87 -6.87 7.97 10.25
C SER A 87 -5.43 8.26 10.70
N ALA A 88 -4.47 7.39 10.37
CA ALA A 88 -3.06 7.66 10.63
C ALA A 88 -2.53 8.86 9.84
N LEU A 89 -2.99 9.04 8.60
CA LEU A 89 -2.67 10.23 7.80
C LEU A 89 -3.30 11.51 8.36
N GLU A 90 -4.53 11.43 8.87
CA GLU A 90 -5.19 12.56 9.56
C GLU A 90 -4.40 12.96 10.81
N ASP A 91 -4.05 12.00 11.67
CA ASP A 91 -3.20 12.22 12.84
C ASP A 91 -1.86 12.86 12.45
N ASP A 92 -1.24 12.39 11.36
CA ASP A 92 0.02 12.94 10.87
C ASP A 92 -0.13 14.39 10.42
N LEU A 93 -1.20 14.73 9.69
CA LEU A 93 -1.47 16.09 9.22
C LEU A 93 -1.73 17.05 10.40
N LEU A 94 -2.43 16.59 11.44
CA LEU A 94 -2.61 17.35 12.67
C LEU A 94 -1.27 17.60 13.37
N ALA A 95 -0.42 16.57 13.49
CA ALA A 95 0.91 16.71 14.08
C ALA A 95 1.83 17.64 13.27
N LEU A 96 1.63 17.72 11.96
CA LEU A 96 2.32 18.64 11.05
C LEU A 96 1.74 20.07 11.09
N GLY A 97 0.78 20.35 11.98
CA GLY A 97 0.26 21.68 12.26
C GLY A 97 -0.95 22.10 11.43
N MET A 98 -1.60 21.18 10.71
CA MET A 98 -2.87 21.47 10.05
C MET A 98 -4.03 21.41 11.05
N THR A 99 -5.10 22.13 10.73
CA THR A 99 -6.39 22.05 11.44
C THR A 99 -7.31 21.01 10.80
N THR A 100 -8.29 20.52 11.56
CA THR A 100 -9.30 19.60 11.04
C THR A 100 -10.04 20.17 9.82
N ASP A 101 -10.37 21.46 9.84
CA ASP A 101 -11.05 22.13 8.72
C ASP A 101 -10.18 22.12 7.46
N GLU A 102 -8.89 22.42 7.57
CA GLU A 102 -7.96 22.36 6.44
C GLU A 102 -7.80 20.94 5.88
N ILE A 103 -7.81 19.92 6.74
CA ILE A 103 -7.73 18.51 6.34
C ILE A 103 -9.01 18.09 5.59
N GLN A 104 -10.17 18.50 6.06
CA GLN A 104 -11.45 18.20 5.42
C GLN A 104 -11.60 18.84 4.02
N MET A 105 -10.93 19.98 3.80
CA MET A 105 -10.91 20.67 2.51
C MET A 105 -9.87 20.13 1.52
N LEU A 106 -9.07 19.11 1.89
CA LEU A 106 -8.07 18.55 0.99
C LEU A 106 -8.71 17.89 -0.23
N ALA A 107 -8.08 18.13 -1.37
CA ALA A 107 -8.43 17.46 -2.62
C ALA A 107 -8.31 15.94 -2.45
N GLN A 108 -9.32 15.22 -2.93
CA GLN A 108 -9.36 13.77 -2.94
C GLN A 108 -9.23 13.28 -4.37
N CYS A 109 -8.62 12.11 -4.55
CA CYS A 109 -8.50 11.46 -5.84
C CYS A 109 -9.91 11.20 -6.40
N PRO A 110 -10.28 11.81 -7.54
CA PRO A 110 -11.66 11.75 -8.03
C PRO A 110 -11.98 10.45 -8.76
N ASP A 111 -10.96 9.72 -9.21
CA ASP A 111 -11.10 8.61 -10.14
C ASP A 111 -10.27 7.42 -9.67
N LEU A 112 -10.88 6.61 -8.79
CA LEU A 112 -10.34 5.34 -8.34
C LEU A 112 -10.99 4.17 -9.08
N PRO A 113 -10.23 3.11 -9.42
CA PRO A 113 -10.81 1.88 -9.93
C PRO A 113 -11.84 1.32 -8.94
N ASP A 114 -12.99 0.95 -9.44
CA ASP A 114 -14.01 0.28 -8.64
C ASP A 114 -13.65 -1.19 -8.36
N ILE A 115 -14.17 -1.75 -7.28
CA ILE A 115 -13.91 -3.13 -6.87
C ILE A 115 -15.24 -3.90 -6.95
N GLN A 116 -15.27 -4.90 -7.82
CA GLN A 116 -16.44 -5.70 -8.14
C GLN A 116 -16.24 -7.19 -7.84
N THR A 117 -14.99 -7.64 -7.72
CA THR A 117 -14.66 -9.04 -7.42
C THR A 117 -13.63 -9.16 -6.31
N HIS A 118 -13.64 -10.31 -5.63
CA HIS A 118 -12.62 -10.61 -4.62
C HIS A 118 -11.20 -10.63 -5.21
N ALA A 119 -11.05 -11.07 -6.46
CA ALA A 119 -9.76 -11.02 -7.16
C ALA A 119 -9.25 -9.59 -7.33
N GLN A 120 -10.12 -8.63 -7.66
CA GLN A 120 -9.74 -7.22 -7.71
C GLN A 120 -9.33 -6.70 -6.33
N LEU A 121 -10.11 -6.99 -5.29
CA LEU A 121 -9.75 -6.65 -3.90
C LEU A 121 -8.34 -7.13 -3.55
N MET A 122 -8.00 -8.37 -3.89
CA MET A 122 -6.68 -8.93 -3.61
C MET A 122 -5.55 -8.19 -4.34
N GLY A 123 -5.82 -7.67 -5.54
CA GLY A 123 -4.89 -6.81 -6.29
C GLY A 123 -4.70 -5.45 -5.62
N VAL A 124 -5.78 -4.82 -5.15
CA VAL A 124 -5.70 -3.56 -4.39
C VAL A 124 -4.91 -3.74 -3.09
N LEU A 125 -5.23 -4.79 -2.32
CA LEU A 125 -4.55 -5.11 -1.07
C LEU A 125 -3.07 -5.43 -1.27
N TYR A 126 -2.67 -6.02 -2.40
CA TYR A 126 -1.25 -6.21 -2.73
C TYR A 126 -0.47 -4.91 -2.65
N VAL A 127 -1.01 -3.85 -3.25
CA VAL A 127 -0.36 -2.54 -3.33
C VAL A 127 -0.33 -1.88 -1.97
N ILE A 128 -1.47 -1.87 -1.25
CA ILE A 128 -1.59 -1.24 0.08
C ILE A 128 -0.68 -1.93 1.11
N GLU A 129 -0.71 -3.25 1.16
CA GLU A 129 0.08 -4.03 2.12
C GLU A 129 1.56 -4.02 1.76
N GLY A 130 1.89 -4.07 0.46
CA GLY A 130 3.25 -3.94 -0.04
C GLY A 130 3.87 -2.57 0.26
N ALA A 131 3.10 -1.49 0.08
CA ALA A 131 3.52 -0.14 0.42
C ALA A 131 3.78 0.01 1.93
N THR A 132 3.00 -0.66 2.78
CA THR A 132 3.21 -0.65 4.24
C THR A 132 4.54 -1.32 4.61
N LEU A 133 4.91 -2.41 3.92
CA LEU A 133 6.20 -3.07 4.10
C LEU A 133 7.37 -2.17 3.66
N GLY A 134 7.24 -1.50 2.51
CA GLY A 134 8.24 -0.55 2.00
C GLY A 134 8.36 0.73 2.82
N GLY A 135 7.27 1.14 3.49
CA GLY A 135 7.20 2.35 4.32
C GLY A 135 8.24 2.42 5.43
N GLN A 136 8.77 1.28 5.90
CA GLN A 136 9.84 1.24 6.91
C GLN A 136 11.13 1.93 6.45
N VAL A 137 11.44 1.89 5.15
CA VAL A 137 12.58 2.62 4.59
C VAL A 137 12.29 4.13 4.61
N LEU A 138 11.09 4.52 4.19
CA LEU A 138 10.68 5.93 4.14
C LEU A 138 10.61 6.54 5.55
N ARG A 139 10.13 5.78 6.54
CA ARG A 139 10.14 6.15 7.96
C ARG A 139 11.54 6.51 8.43
N ARG A 140 12.53 5.67 8.12
CA ARG A 140 13.92 5.94 8.49
C ARG A 140 14.44 7.22 7.84
N ILE A 141 14.13 7.43 6.56
CA ILE A 141 14.51 8.66 5.85
C ILE A 141 13.85 9.89 6.50
N ALA A 142 12.55 9.83 6.80
CA ALA A 142 11.81 10.93 7.44
C ALA A 142 12.39 11.26 8.83
N ARG A 143 12.72 10.24 9.62
CA ARG A 143 13.39 10.40 10.92
C ARG A 143 14.76 11.04 10.78
N ASP A 144 15.61 10.49 9.92
CA ASP A 144 17.01 10.89 9.82
C ASP A 144 17.17 12.29 9.19
N LYS A 145 16.31 12.66 8.22
CA LYS A 145 16.39 13.96 7.52
C LYS A 145 15.53 15.07 8.14
N LEU A 146 14.37 14.73 8.71
CA LEU A 146 13.35 15.70 9.11
C LEU A 146 13.00 15.65 10.61
N ALA A 147 13.60 14.72 11.38
CA ALA A 147 13.22 14.45 12.77
C ALA A 147 11.74 14.08 12.94
N ILE A 148 11.15 13.44 11.92
CA ILE A 148 9.77 12.96 11.94
C ILE A 148 9.71 11.53 12.47
N ASP A 149 8.84 11.30 13.46
CA ASP A 149 8.51 10.00 14.02
C ASP A 149 6.99 9.83 14.12
N GLU A 150 6.54 8.77 14.76
CA GLU A 150 5.13 8.41 14.85
C GLU A 150 4.28 9.45 15.61
N ALA A 151 4.89 10.27 16.45
CA ALA A 151 4.24 11.34 17.19
C ALA A 151 4.30 12.69 16.48
N THR A 152 5.20 12.86 15.51
CA THR A 152 5.47 14.14 14.82
C THR A 152 5.16 14.12 13.33
N GLY A 153 4.26 13.24 12.89
CA GLY A 153 3.76 13.21 11.51
C GLY A 153 4.20 12.02 10.66
N GLY A 154 4.69 10.94 11.28
CA GLY A 154 5.15 9.72 10.62
C GLY A 154 4.39 8.44 10.98
N LYS A 155 3.21 8.53 11.62
CA LYS A 155 2.37 7.39 12.03
C LYS A 155 1.95 6.54 10.83
N PHE A 156 1.62 7.16 9.69
CA PHE A 156 1.29 6.47 8.44
C PHE A 156 2.43 5.57 7.94
N LEU A 157 3.68 5.93 8.20
CA LEU A 157 4.84 5.14 7.76
C LEU A 157 5.07 3.90 8.64
N ASP A 158 4.34 3.75 9.76
CA ASP A 158 4.43 2.63 10.70
C ASP A 158 3.07 2.14 11.21
N VAL A 159 2.01 2.17 10.37
CA VAL A 159 0.61 1.87 10.77
C VAL A 159 0.47 0.56 11.56
N TYR A 160 1.17 -0.49 11.16
CA TYR A 160 1.11 -1.79 11.85
C TYR A 160 2.21 -1.98 12.91
N GLY A 161 3.19 -1.09 12.99
CA GLY A 161 4.36 -1.24 13.86
C GLY A 161 5.02 -2.61 13.70
N SER A 162 5.28 -3.26 14.84
CA SER A 162 5.83 -4.63 14.91
C SER A 162 4.97 -5.71 14.23
N ALA A 163 3.69 -5.44 13.95
CA ALA A 163 2.80 -6.38 13.27
C ALA A 163 2.97 -6.37 11.74
N THR A 164 3.71 -5.43 11.15
CA THR A 164 3.86 -5.26 9.68
C THR A 164 4.17 -6.58 8.96
N GLY A 165 5.19 -7.31 9.42
CA GLY A 165 5.56 -8.60 8.80
C GLY A 165 4.51 -9.70 8.97
N ARG A 166 3.72 -9.66 10.06
CA ARG A 166 2.62 -10.61 10.31
C ARG A 166 1.43 -10.33 9.40
N MET A 167 1.06 -9.06 9.25
CA MET A 167 -0.03 -8.62 8.38
C MET A 167 0.24 -8.97 6.92
N TRP A 168 1.48 -8.72 6.47
CA TRP A 168 1.93 -9.13 5.13
C TRP A 168 1.84 -10.64 4.92
N LYS A 169 2.31 -11.46 5.88
CA LYS A 169 2.23 -12.92 5.79
C LYS A 169 0.78 -13.41 5.75
N ALA A 170 -0.11 -12.82 6.56
CA ALA A 170 -1.53 -13.15 6.57
C ALA A 170 -2.19 -12.84 5.22
N TYR A 171 -1.88 -11.67 4.64
CA TYR A 171 -2.33 -11.32 3.30
C TYR A 171 -1.80 -12.31 2.24
N LEU A 172 -0.51 -12.66 2.27
CA LEU A 172 0.08 -13.63 1.33
C LEU A 172 -0.57 -15.01 1.41
N ALA A 173 -0.99 -15.45 2.61
CA ALA A 173 -1.69 -16.71 2.79
C ALA A 173 -3.07 -16.71 2.11
N GLN A 174 -3.78 -15.58 2.15
CA GLN A 174 -5.04 -15.39 1.43
C GLN A 174 -4.81 -15.33 -0.08
N LEU A 175 -3.80 -14.56 -0.52
CA LEU A 175 -3.44 -14.41 -1.93
C LEU A 175 -3.09 -15.75 -2.58
N ALA A 176 -2.42 -16.64 -1.84
CA ALA A 176 -2.04 -17.96 -2.33
C ALA A 176 -3.24 -18.86 -2.69
N GLN A 177 -4.45 -18.54 -2.24
CA GLN A 177 -5.67 -19.28 -2.61
C GLN A 177 -6.17 -18.94 -4.02
N VAL A 178 -5.68 -17.86 -4.65
CA VAL A 178 -6.07 -17.48 -6.01
C VAL A 178 -5.31 -18.33 -7.03
N VAL A 179 -5.99 -19.37 -7.52
CA VAL A 179 -5.40 -20.40 -8.41
C VAL A 179 -5.94 -20.37 -9.83
N ALA A 180 -7.13 -19.81 -10.08
CA ALA A 180 -7.69 -19.78 -11.43
C ALA A 180 -6.97 -18.74 -12.31
N PRO A 181 -6.56 -19.05 -13.56
CA PRO A 181 -5.87 -18.10 -14.43
C PRO A 181 -6.63 -16.79 -14.65
N ALA A 182 -7.97 -16.87 -14.79
CA ALA A 182 -8.81 -15.69 -14.97
C ALA A 182 -8.80 -14.77 -13.73
N GLU A 183 -8.84 -15.35 -12.52
CA GLU A 183 -8.78 -14.58 -11.28
C GLU A 183 -7.39 -13.97 -11.08
N ARG A 184 -6.31 -14.72 -11.33
CA ARG A 184 -4.94 -14.17 -11.24
C ARG A 184 -4.76 -12.98 -12.18
N HIS A 185 -5.28 -13.06 -13.40
CA HIS A 185 -5.25 -11.94 -14.34
C HIS A 185 -6.00 -10.71 -13.79
N GLN A 186 -7.16 -10.90 -13.15
CA GLN A 186 -7.88 -9.80 -12.48
C GLN A 186 -7.08 -9.22 -11.31
N VAL A 187 -6.44 -10.05 -10.48
CA VAL A 187 -5.55 -9.60 -9.39
C VAL A 187 -4.45 -8.70 -9.92
N VAL A 188 -3.73 -9.15 -10.96
CA VAL A 188 -2.64 -8.40 -11.57
C VAL A 188 -3.13 -7.10 -12.21
N SER A 189 -4.22 -7.16 -12.99
CA SER A 189 -4.81 -5.99 -13.65
C SER A 189 -5.26 -4.93 -12.64
N SER A 190 -5.88 -5.36 -11.53
CA SER A 190 -6.29 -4.45 -10.46
C SER A 190 -5.11 -3.79 -9.76
N ALA A 191 -4.06 -4.54 -9.43
CA ALA A 191 -2.84 -3.98 -8.83
C ALA A 191 -2.19 -2.93 -9.74
N LEU A 192 -2.07 -3.21 -11.05
CA LEU A 192 -1.57 -2.25 -12.04
C LEU A 192 -2.44 -1.01 -12.11
N GLY A 193 -3.77 -1.16 -12.08
CA GLY A 193 -4.73 -0.06 -12.06
C GLY A 193 -4.51 0.89 -10.87
N ILE A 194 -4.26 0.35 -9.67
CA ILE A 194 -3.94 1.15 -8.49
C ILE A 194 -2.60 1.88 -8.64
N PHE A 195 -1.55 1.24 -9.14
CA PHE A 195 -0.28 1.91 -9.39
C PHE A 195 -0.42 3.09 -10.36
N VAL A 196 -1.11 2.88 -11.49
CA VAL A 196 -1.34 3.93 -12.49
C VAL A 196 -2.16 5.08 -11.91
N CYS A 197 -3.23 4.76 -11.17
CA CYS A 197 -4.08 5.77 -10.53
C CYS A 197 -3.30 6.57 -9.48
N PHE A 198 -2.55 5.89 -8.61
CA PHE A 198 -1.77 6.53 -7.56
C PHE A 198 -0.67 7.43 -8.13
N GLU A 199 0.08 6.96 -9.13
CA GLU A 199 1.12 7.77 -9.78
C GLU A 199 0.51 9.01 -10.44
N ARG A 200 -0.61 8.86 -11.19
CA ARG A 200 -1.32 9.98 -11.81
C ARG A 200 -1.78 11.00 -10.76
N TRP A 201 -2.31 10.51 -9.63
CA TRP A 201 -2.77 11.36 -8.54
C TRP A 201 -1.62 12.16 -7.90
N LEU A 202 -0.50 11.51 -7.61
CA LEU A 202 0.68 12.18 -7.04
C LEU A 202 1.31 13.17 -8.03
N GLU A 203 1.29 12.85 -9.33
CA GLU A 203 1.73 13.76 -10.39
C GLU A 203 0.81 14.99 -10.49
N HIS A 204 -0.50 14.79 -10.50
CA HIS A 204 -1.49 15.87 -10.47
C HIS A 204 -1.38 16.75 -9.22
N SER A 205 -1.05 16.13 -8.07
CA SER A 205 -0.83 16.83 -6.81
C SER A 205 0.50 17.60 -6.77
N GLY A 206 1.36 17.47 -7.79
CA GLY A 206 2.63 18.16 -7.89
C GLY A 206 3.67 17.73 -6.85
N VAL A 207 3.58 16.48 -6.36
CA VAL A 207 4.47 15.97 -5.29
C VAL A 207 5.53 14.99 -5.80
N LEU A 208 5.46 14.59 -7.07
CA LEU A 208 6.49 13.78 -7.70
C LEU A 208 7.61 14.66 -8.26
N LEU A 209 8.85 14.18 -8.14
CA LEU A 209 9.98 14.74 -8.85
C LEU A 209 9.75 14.62 -10.36
N LEU A 210 10.24 15.61 -11.10
CA LEU A 210 10.28 15.57 -12.55
C LEU A 210 11.07 14.33 -12.98
N LYS A 211 10.62 13.70 -14.08
CA LYS A 211 11.43 12.66 -14.72
C LYS A 211 12.74 13.33 -15.09
N ALA A 212 13.85 12.84 -14.53
CA ALA A 212 15.16 13.29 -14.98
C ALA A 212 15.18 13.08 -16.51
N ASP A 213 15.50 14.14 -17.25
CA ASP A 213 15.80 13.99 -18.66
C ASP A 213 16.90 12.93 -18.74
N CYS A 214 16.57 11.78 -19.35
CA CYS A 214 17.59 10.80 -19.67
C CYS A 214 18.59 11.54 -20.56
N PRO A 215 19.87 11.71 -20.17
CA PRO A 215 20.83 12.21 -21.12
C PRO A 215 20.88 11.15 -22.21
N VAL A 216 20.44 11.53 -23.42
CA VAL A 216 20.70 10.75 -24.61
C VAL A 216 22.22 10.68 -24.73
N ILE A 217 22.80 9.53 -24.39
CA ILE A 217 24.19 9.20 -24.71
C ILE A 217 24.20 8.69 -26.15
#